data_AF-A0A3S3LGQ9-F1
#
_entry.id   AF-A0A3S3LGQ9-F1
#
_cell.length_a   1.000
_cell.length_b   1.000
_cell.length_c   1.000
_cell.angle_alpha   90.00
_cell.angle_beta   90.00
_cell.angle_gamma   90.00
#
_symmetry.space_group_name_H-M   'P 1'
#
loop_
_entity.id
_entity.type
_entity.pdbx_description
1 polymer ?
#
loop_
_entity_poly.entity_id
_entity_poly.type
_entity_poly.pdbx_seq_one_letter_code
_entity_poly.pdbx_strand_id
1 'polypeptide(L)'
;MNTIRSICVYCGSSPGRDVIYAKAGHLLGRSIAKSGLRLIYGGGTRGIMGAVADGAMRAGGKVTGIIPRFLINREATETALDRLDELVITENMHERKHTMFEKSDAFVALPGGIGTVEEIIEIMTWGQLGHHRKPIVFGNVGGFWDPMLALLDHMMAEGFIHTAQRVRPLVVDDPEAIVAAIMVAGSSVDAPTEGVQSVIDKL
;
A
#
# COMPACT_ATOMS: atom_id res chain seq x y z
N MET A 1 -15.60 -12.15 -7.38
CA MET A 1 -15.60 -10.73 -6.99
C MET A 1 -14.84 -10.53 -5.70
N ASN A 2 -13.55 -10.21 -5.76
CA ASN A 2 -12.88 -9.61 -4.58
C ASN A 2 -13.31 -8.14 -4.53
N THR A 3 -14.30 -7.84 -3.71
CA THR A 3 -14.82 -6.47 -3.55
C THR A 3 -13.78 -5.63 -2.84
N ILE A 4 -13.25 -4.59 -3.49
CA ILE A 4 -12.34 -3.64 -2.85
C ILE A 4 -13.10 -2.81 -1.83
N ARG A 5 -12.73 -2.93 -0.54
CA ARG A 5 -13.30 -2.17 0.58
C ARG A 5 -12.24 -1.42 1.37
N SER A 6 -10.98 -1.85 1.28
CA SER A 6 -9.86 -1.21 1.97
C SER A 6 -8.60 -1.11 1.12
N ILE A 7 -7.84 -0.04 1.33
CA ILE A 7 -6.57 0.22 0.65
C ILE A 7 -5.47 0.40 1.71
N CYS A 8 -4.43 -0.41 1.61
CA CYS A 8 -3.18 -0.22 2.35
C CYS A 8 -2.33 0.86 1.68
N VAL A 9 -1.82 1.81 2.46
CA VAL A 9 -0.85 2.79 1.98
C VAL A 9 0.47 2.66 2.73
N TYR A 10 1.51 2.22 2.02
CA TYR A 10 2.90 2.30 2.46
C TYR A 10 3.51 3.61 1.97
N CYS A 11 4.15 4.35 2.87
CA CYS A 11 4.72 5.66 2.55
C CYS A 11 5.73 6.12 3.60
N GLY A 12 6.48 7.17 3.29
CA GLY A 12 7.50 7.71 4.20
C GLY A 12 6.95 8.26 5.52
N SER A 13 7.63 7.91 6.63
CA SER A 13 7.48 8.58 7.93
C SER A 13 7.99 10.03 7.92
N SER A 14 8.82 10.37 6.93
CA SER A 14 9.30 11.72 6.63
C SER A 14 8.48 12.36 5.50
N PRO A 15 8.34 13.70 5.48
CA PRO A 15 7.58 14.39 4.42
C PRO A 15 8.30 14.45 3.08
N GLY A 16 9.58 14.08 3.02
CA GLY A 16 10.45 14.31 1.87
C GLY A 16 10.96 15.76 1.82
N ARG A 17 11.69 16.10 0.76
CA ARG A 17 12.24 17.45 0.53
C ARG A 17 11.28 18.39 -0.20
N ASP A 18 10.38 17.82 -0.98
CA ASP A 18 9.40 18.56 -1.78
C ASP A 18 8.00 18.40 -1.16
N VAL A 19 7.27 19.51 -1.08
CA VAL A 19 5.91 19.57 -0.55
C VAL A 19 4.91 18.74 -1.36
N ILE A 20 5.22 18.42 -2.63
CA ILE A 20 4.36 17.57 -3.47
C ILE A 20 4.09 16.21 -2.85
N TYR A 21 5.02 15.65 -2.07
CA TYR A 21 4.88 14.31 -1.51
C TYR A 21 3.86 14.27 -0.36
N ALA A 22 3.94 15.21 0.57
CA ALA A 22 2.93 15.34 1.62
C ALA A 22 1.56 15.72 1.03
N LYS A 23 1.53 16.60 0.02
CA LYS A 23 0.30 16.93 -0.72
C LYS A 23 -0.32 15.69 -1.36
N ALA A 24 0.49 14.85 -2.01
CA ALA A 24 0.03 13.58 -2.58
C ALA A 24 -0.57 12.65 -1.52
N GLY A 25 0.04 12.59 -0.33
CA GLY A 25 -0.52 11.88 0.81
C GLY A 25 -1.94 12.34 1.15
N HIS A 26 -2.12 13.65 1.35
CA HIS A 26 -3.45 14.23 1.64
C HIS A 26 -4.47 13.95 0.53
N LEU A 27 -4.08 14.11 -0.74
CA LEU A 27 -4.95 13.88 -1.90
C LEU A 27 -5.41 12.42 -1.98
N LEU A 28 -4.48 11.47 -1.80
CA LEU A 28 -4.81 10.05 -1.79
C LEU A 28 -5.74 9.69 -0.64
N GLY A 29 -5.42 10.12 0.59
CA GLY A 29 -6.26 9.87 1.76
C GLY A 29 -7.69 10.37 1.57
N ARG A 30 -7.84 11.60 1.06
CA ARG A 30 -9.15 12.18 0.72
C ARG A 30 -9.88 11.35 -0.33
N SER A 31 -9.18 10.87 -1.35
CA SER A 31 -9.77 10.08 -2.44
C SER A 31 -10.27 8.71 -1.97
N ILE A 32 -9.51 8.05 -1.09
CA ILE A 32 -9.92 6.79 -0.43
C ILE A 32 -11.23 7.01 0.34
N ALA A 33 -11.27 8.04 1.18
CA ALA A 33 -12.44 8.39 1.98
C ALA A 33 -13.68 8.72 1.14
N LYS A 34 -13.52 9.57 0.11
CA LYS A 34 -14.62 9.95 -0.80
C LYS A 34 -15.18 8.77 -1.59
N SER A 35 -14.38 7.72 -1.79
CA SER A 35 -14.79 6.49 -2.46
C SER A 35 -15.46 5.50 -1.49
N GLY A 36 -15.66 5.87 -0.23
CA GLY A 36 -16.24 5.00 0.80
C GLY A 36 -15.34 3.86 1.24
N LEU A 37 -14.04 3.92 0.92
CA LEU A 37 -13.06 2.89 1.25
C LEU A 37 -12.37 3.19 2.58
N ARG A 38 -11.92 2.13 3.26
CA ARG A 38 -11.12 2.25 4.48
C ARG A 38 -9.64 2.40 4.15
N LEU A 39 -8.97 3.34 4.81
CA LEU A 39 -7.51 3.46 4.80
C LEU A 39 -6.91 2.48 5.83
N ILE A 40 -5.98 1.63 5.39
CA ILE A 40 -5.09 0.85 6.24
C ILE A 40 -3.68 1.43 6.12
N TYR A 41 -2.99 1.66 7.24
CA TYR A 41 -1.63 2.18 7.19
C TYR A 41 -0.83 1.88 8.48
N GLY A 42 0.43 2.29 8.52
CA GLY A 42 1.39 1.99 9.59
C GLY A 42 1.20 2.69 10.94
N GLY A 43 0.16 3.51 11.13
CA GLY A 43 -0.08 4.20 12.40
C GLY A 43 0.80 5.42 12.68
N GLY A 44 1.69 5.81 11.76
CA GLY A 44 2.55 6.98 11.92
C GLY A 44 1.78 8.31 11.83
N THR A 45 2.24 9.33 12.54
CA THR A 45 1.54 10.64 12.65
C THR A 45 2.26 11.78 11.93
N ARG A 46 3.45 11.49 11.38
CA ARG A 46 4.33 12.45 10.72
C ARG A 46 4.52 12.11 9.25
N GLY A 47 5.12 13.05 8.52
CA GLY A 47 5.47 12.86 7.11
C GLY A 47 4.27 12.55 6.23
N ILE A 48 4.48 11.68 5.26
CA ILE A 48 3.43 11.30 4.30
C ILE A 48 2.39 10.42 4.99
N MET A 49 2.78 9.57 5.95
CA MET A 49 1.84 8.79 6.76
C MET A 49 0.80 9.67 7.45
N GLY A 50 1.25 10.72 8.14
CA GLY A 50 0.36 11.69 8.78
C GLY A 50 -0.54 12.42 7.78
N ALA A 51 0.00 12.78 6.61
CA ALA A 51 -0.76 13.44 5.56
C ALA A 51 -1.87 12.55 4.96
N VAL A 52 -1.59 11.27 4.72
CA VAL A 52 -2.58 10.30 4.22
C VAL A 52 -3.70 10.11 5.24
N ALA A 53 -3.35 9.90 6.52
CA ALA A 53 -4.32 9.75 7.58
C ALA A 53 -5.18 11.01 7.76
N ASP A 54 -4.57 12.20 7.80
CA ASP A 54 -5.32 13.47 7.91
C ASP A 54 -6.21 13.72 6.70
N GLY A 55 -5.74 13.44 5.48
CA GLY A 55 -6.55 13.55 4.26
C GLY A 55 -7.81 12.68 4.31
N ALA A 56 -7.68 11.43 4.79
CA ALA A 56 -8.81 10.53 4.95
C ALA A 56 -9.77 10.99 6.05
N MET A 57 -9.25 11.30 7.24
CA MET A 57 -10.06 11.74 8.39
C MET A 57 -10.83 13.03 8.10
N ARG A 58 -10.20 14.04 7.48
CA ARG A 58 -10.87 15.31 7.13
C ARG A 58 -11.99 15.14 6.11
N ALA A 59 -11.94 14.07 5.32
CA ALA A 59 -12.98 13.72 4.37
C ALA A 59 -14.04 12.78 4.95
N GLY A 60 -14.00 12.49 6.26
CA GLY A 60 -14.95 11.61 6.95
C GLY A 60 -14.72 10.12 6.69
N GLY A 61 -13.56 9.73 6.16
CA GLY A 61 -13.21 8.35 5.87
C GLY A 61 -12.85 7.55 7.11
N LYS A 62 -12.90 6.22 6.97
CA LYS A 62 -12.50 5.28 8.02
C LYS A 62 -11.01 4.97 7.96
N VAL A 63 -10.31 5.06 9.09
CA VAL A 63 -8.87 4.82 9.18
C VAL A 63 -8.54 3.74 10.21
N THR A 64 -7.77 2.73 9.78
CA THR A 64 -7.15 1.74 10.66
C THR A 64 -5.63 1.93 10.67
N GLY A 65 -5.08 2.24 11.84
CA GLY A 65 -3.63 2.26 12.07
C GLY A 65 -3.13 0.95 12.65
N ILE A 66 -2.02 0.42 12.14
CA ILE A 66 -1.41 -0.81 12.62
C ILE A 66 0.05 -0.53 12.95
N ILE A 67 0.37 -0.52 14.24
CA ILE A 67 1.67 -0.06 14.75
C ILE A 67 2.21 -1.05 15.79
N PRO A 68 3.48 -1.45 15.73
CA PRO A 68 4.04 -2.29 16.76
C PRO A 68 4.29 -1.46 18.03
N ARG A 69 4.12 -2.08 19.19
CA ARG A 69 4.21 -1.42 20.51
C ARG A 69 5.47 -0.56 20.67
N PHE A 70 6.61 -1.02 20.16
CA PHE A 70 7.91 -0.34 20.29
C PHE A 70 8.05 0.92 19.41
N LEU A 71 7.15 1.16 18.44
CA LEU A 71 7.18 2.34 17.56
C LEU A 71 6.23 3.46 17.99
N ILE A 72 5.28 3.20 18.91
CA ILE A 72 4.27 4.19 19.32
C ILE A 72 4.91 5.53 19.71
N ASN A 73 5.88 5.51 20.61
CA ASN A 73 6.55 6.74 21.09
C ASN A 73 7.54 7.35 20.09
N ARG A 74 7.82 6.67 18.97
CA ARG A 74 8.77 7.13 17.93
C ARG A 74 8.06 7.70 16.72
N GLU A 75 6.94 7.12 16.33
CA GLU A 75 6.24 7.41 15.08
C GLU A 75 4.86 8.04 15.29
N ALA A 76 4.31 7.94 16.50
CA ALA A 76 2.97 8.39 16.82
C ALA A 76 2.92 9.28 18.08
N THR A 77 1.79 9.94 18.26
CA THR A 77 1.39 10.60 19.51
C THR A 77 0.07 9.98 19.94
N GLU A 78 -0.13 9.74 21.24
CA GLU A 78 -1.35 9.12 21.78
C GLU A 78 -2.61 9.85 21.27
N THR A 79 -2.61 11.18 21.34
CA THR A 79 -3.73 12.02 20.87
C THR A 79 -4.07 11.83 19.39
N ALA A 80 -3.09 11.53 18.54
CA ALA A 80 -3.36 11.30 17.12
C ALA A 80 -3.84 9.87 16.86
N LEU A 81 -3.40 8.90 17.65
CA LEU A 81 -3.87 7.52 17.58
C LEU A 81 -5.32 7.39 18.07
N ASP A 82 -5.72 8.17 19.08
CA ASP A 82 -7.10 8.21 19.60
C ASP A 82 -8.12 8.71 18.57
N ARG A 83 -7.66 9.37 17.50
CA ARG A 83 -8.52 9.87 16.42
C ARG A 83 -8.82 8.82 15.35
N LEU A 84 -8.15 7.67 15.38
CA LEU A 84 -8.33 6.60 14.41
C LEU A 84 -9.61 5.82 14.72
N ASP A 85 -10.30 5.33 13.68
CA ASP A 85 -11.48 4.46 13.89
C ASP A 85 -11.09 3.10 14.45
N GLU A 86 -9.87 2.64 14.16
CA GLU A 86 -9.32 1.40 14.68
C GLU A 86 -7.80 1.56 14.85
N LEU A 87 -7.29 1.15 15.99
CA LEU A 87 -5.86 1.01 16.26
C LEU A 87 -5.56 -0.44 16.59
N VAL A 88 -4.64 -1.05 15.85
CA VAL A 88 -4.12 -2.39 16.14
C VAL A 88 -2.68 -2.28 16.59
N ILE A 89 -2.42 -2.71 17.82
CA ILE A 89 -1.06 -2.78 18.38
C ILE A 89 -0.54 -4.20 18.19
N THR A 90 0.60 -4.34 17.51
CA THR A 90 1.27 -5.63 17.32
C THR A 90 2.54 -5.75 18.16
N GLU A 91 3.02 -6.97 18.36
CA GLU A 91 4.22 -7.20 19.16
C GLU A 91 5.51 -7.04 18.33
N ASN A 92 5.44 -7.28 17.02
CA ASN A 92 6.59 -7.17 16.12
C ASN A 92 6.21 -6.69 14.71
N MET A 93 7.23 -6.48 13.86
CA MET A 93 7.08 -6.02 12.48
C MET A 93 6.45 -7.07 11.55
N HIS A 94 6.69 -8.36 11.77
CA HIS A 94 6.10 -9.41 10.93
C HIS A 94 4.58 -9.46 11.12
N GLU A 95 4.13 -9.47 12.37
CA GLU A 95 2.72 -9.41 12.72
C GLU A 95 2.06 -8.12 12.19
N ARG A 96 2.76 -6.99 12.27
CA ARG A 96 2.30 -5.71 11.69
C ARG A 96 2.00 -5.86 10.19
N LYS A 97 2.98 -6.31 9.41
CA LYS A 97 2.85 -6.43 7.94
C LYS A 97 1.79 -7.46 7.55
N HIS A 98 1.75 -8.60 8.25
CA HIS A 98 0.74 -9.62 8.02
C HIS A 98 -0.68 -9.09 8.30
N THR A 99 -0.87 -8.38 9.43
CA THR A 99 -2.17 -7.78 9.76
C THR A 99 -2.57 -6.70 8.75
N MET A 100 -1.63 -5.87 8.29
CA MET A 100 -1.86 -4.90 7.22
C MET A 100 -2.31 -5.59 5.94
N PHE A 101 -1.71 -6.72 5.58
CA PHE A 101 -2.13 -7.50 4.41
C PHE A 101 -3.53 -8.09 4.55
N GLU A 102 -3.84 -8.74 5.66
CA GLU A 102 -5.14 -9.37 5.90
C GLU A 102 -6.29 -8.36 5.86
N LYS A 103 -6.06 -7.15 6.36
CA LYS A 103 -7.06 -6.07 6.39
C LYS A 103 -7.19 -5.27 5.09
N SER A 104 -6.43 -5.60 4.05
CA SER A 104 -6.32 -4.79 2.83
C SER A 104 -6.74 -5.55 1.58
N ASP A 105 -7.45 -4.88 0.67
CA ASP A 105 -7.85 -5.44 -0.63
C ASP A 105 -6.97 -4.94 -1.79
N ALA A 106 -6.22 -3.86 -1.58
CA ALA A 106 -5.25 -3.30 -2.51
C ALA A 106 -4.12 -2.57 -1.75
N PHE A 107 -3.00 -2.34 -2.44
CA PHE A 107 -1.79 -1.73 -1.86
C PHE A 107 -1.30 -0.56 -2.72
N VAL A 108 -0.90 0.51 -2.07
CA VAL A 108 -0.29 1.69 -2.70
C VAL A 108 1.04 2.00 -2.02
N ALA A 109 2.10 2.15 -2.80
CA ALA A 109 3.35 2.75 -2.38
C ALA A 109 3.42 4.22 -2.83
N LEU A 110 3.23 5.14 -1.89
CA LEU A 110 3.60 6.56 -2.08
C LEU A 110 5.09 6.73 -1.76
N PRO A 111 5.72 7.86 -2.15
CA PRO A 111 7.13 8.12 -1.90
C PRO A 111 7.56 7.80 -0.47
N GLY A 112 8.71 7.15 -0.33
CA GLY A 112 9.12 6.56 0.94
C GLY A 112 10.57 6.09 0.93
N GLY A 113 11.03 5.60 2.07
CA GLY A 113 12.39 5.09 2.25
C GLY A 113 12.47 3.58 2.17
N ILE A 114 13.53 3.02 2.78
CA ILE A 114 13.79 1.57 2.82
C ILE A 114 12.60 0.79 3.39
N GLY A 115 11.93 1.30 4.44
CA GLY A 115 10.77 0.63 5.02
C GLY A 115 9.62 0.46 4.01
N THR A 116 9.30 1.51 3.25
CA THR A 116 8.27 1.46 2.20
C THR A 116 8.65 0.48 1.09
N VAL A 117 9.94 0.43 0.71
CA VAL A 117 10.45 -0.52 -0.29
C VAL A 117 10.34 -1.96 0.22
N GLU A 118 10.71 -2.20 1.47
CA GLU A 118 10.63 -3.51 2.11
C GLU A 118 9.18 -4.02 2.15
N GLU A 119 8.25 -3.17 2.58
CA GLU A 119 6.83 -3.47 2.65
C GLU A 119 6.25 -3.80 1.26
N ILE A 120 6.51 -2.97 0.24
CA ILE A 120 5.91 -3.18 -1.09
C ILE A 120 6.51 -4.41 -1.80
N ILE A 121 7.81 -4.67 -1.64
CA ILE A 121 8.47 -5.83 -2.26
C ILE A 121 8.00 -7.14 -1.63
N GLU A 122 7.69 -7.16 -0.34
CA GLU A 122 7.10 -8.34 0.29
C GLU A 122 5.72 -8.66 -0.30
N ILE A 123 4.86 -7.65 -0.49
CA ILE A 123 3.57 -7.83 -1.17
C ILE A 123 3.75 -8.30 -2.61
N MET A 124 4.69 -7.72 -3.35
CA MET A 124 5.00 -8.19 -4.71
C MET A 124 5.47 -9.65 -4.71
N THR A 125 6.29 -10.05 -3.74
CA THR A 125 6.77 -11.43 -3.59
C THR A 125 5.61 -12.40 -3.32
N TRP A 126 4.67 -12.04 -2.44
CA TRP A 126 3.48 -12.87 -2.19
C TRP A 126 2.58 -12.97 -3.42
N GLY A 127 2.45 -11.89 -4.20
CA GLY A 127 1.79 -11.91 -5.50
C GLY A 127 2.51 -12.83 -6.50
N GLN A 128 3.84 -12.81 -6.52
CA GLN A 128 4.66 -13.66 -7.38
C GLN A 128 4.42 -15.15 -7.11
N LEU A 129 4.36 -15.50 -5.82
CA LEU A 129 4.10 -16.85 -5.32
C LEU A 129 2.63 -17.28 -5.46
N GLY A 130 1.74 -16.38 -5.88
CA GLY A 130 0.32 -16.67 -6.10
C GLY A 130 -0.54 -16.67 -4.83
N HIS A 131 -0.04 -16.14 -3.71
CA HIS A 131 -0.82 -16.02 -2.47
C HIS A 131 -1.97 -15.02 -2.56
N HIS A 132 -1.90 -14.06 -3.49
CA HIS A 132 -3.00 -13.12 -3.76
C HIS A 132 -2.96 -12.56 -5.18
N ARG A 133 -4.03 -11.84 -5.52
CA ARG A 133 -4.16 -11.01 -6.74
C ARG A 133 -4.62 -9.58 -6.44
N LYS A 134 -4.49 -9.15 -5.19
CA LYS A 134 -4.79 -7.78 -4.73
C LYS A 134 -3.99 -6.75 -5.57
N PRO A 135 -4.61 -5.69 -6.11
CA PRO A 135 -3.90 -4.68 -6.90
C PRO A 135 -2.76 -4.02 -6.13
N ILE A 136 -1.65 -3.76 -6.83
CA ILE A 136 -0.46 -3.08 -6.29
C ILE A 136 -0.20 -1.84 -7.15
N VAL A 137 -0.07 -0.67 -6.52
CA VAL A 137 0.13 0.61 -7.21
C VAL A 137 1.37 1.32 -6.69
N PHE A 138 2.20 1.83 -7.58
CA PHE A 138 3.20 2.85 -7.28
C PHE A 138 2.60 4.23 -7.62
N GLY A 139 2.39 5.06 -6.60
CA GLY A 139 2.02 6.47 -6.77
C GLY A 139 3.27 7.26 -7.13
N ASN A 140 3.54 7.43 -8.42
CA ASN A 140 4.82 7.93 -8.95
C ASN A 140 4.90 9.46 -8.98
N VAL A 141 4.69 10.07 -7.83
CA VAL A 141 4.62 11.53 -7.66
C VAL A 141 5.94 12.17 -8.07
N GLY A 142 5.93 12.96 -9.14
CA GLY A 142 7.12 13.64 -9.64
C GLY A 142 8.23 12.70 -10.11
N GLY A 143 7.90 11.48 -10.55
CA GLY A 143 8.89 10.50 -11.01
C GLY A 143 9.70 9.84 -9.89
N PHE A 144 9.25 9.95 -8.63
CA PHE A 144 9.99 9.44 -7.46
C PHE A 144 10.38 7.96 -7.58
N TRP A 145 9.50 7.14 -8.17
CA TRP A 145 9.69 5.70 -8.31
C TRP A 145 10.37 5.27 -9.62
N ASP A 146 10.67 6.19 -10.54
CA ASP A 146 11.33 5.86 -11.82
C ASP A 146 12.60 5.00 -11.63
N PRO A 147 13.51 5.28 -10.66
CA PRO A 147 14.69 4.45 -10.47
C PRO A 147 14.36 3.03 -10.00
N MET A 148 13.32 2.86 -9.18
CA MET A 148 12.87 1.56 -8.70
C MET A 148 12.21 0.76 -9.82
N LEU A 149 11.38 1.41 -10.65
CA LEU A 149 10.75 0.80 -11.81
C LEU A 149 11.80 0.34 -12.83
N ALA A 150 12.84 1.14 -13.08
CA ALA A 150 13.96 0.75 -13.93
C ALA A 150 14.72 -0.48 -13.39
N LEU A 151 14.89 -0.59 -12.07
CA LEU A 151 15.49 -1.78 -11.45
C LEU A 151 14.61 -3.02 -11.63
N LEU A 152 13.29 -2.90 -11.43
CA LEU A 152 12.36 -4.00 -11.66
C LEU A 152 12.36 -4.43 -13.13
N ASP A 153 12.37 -3.48 -14.07
CA ASP A 153 12.48 -3.75 -15.50
C ASP A 153 13.77 -4.49 -15.85
N HIS A 154 14.89 -4.11 -15.25
CA HIS A 154 16.16 -4.82 -15.40
C HIS A 154 16.08 -6.26 -14.86
N MET A 155 15.53 -6.47 -13.67
CA MET A 155 15.34 -7.83 -13.10
C MET A 155 14.44 -8.70 -13.98
N MET A 156 13.40 -8.12 -14.60
CA MET A 156 12.56 -8.82 -15.57
C MET A 156 13.33 -9.17 -16.84
N ALA A 157 14.10 -8.23 -17.40
CA ALA A 157 14.88 -8.45 -18.61
C ALA A 157 15.97 -9.53 -18.45
N GLU A 158 16.61 -9.57 -17.29
CA GLU A 158 17.60 -10.60 -16.92
C GLU A 158 16.97 -11.94 -16.49
N GLY A 159 15.64 -12.03 -16.47
CA GLY A 159 14.93 -13.28 -16.20
C GLY A 159 14.83 -13.67 -14.72
N PHE A 160 15.12 -12.77 -13.78
CA PHE A 160 14.96 -13.03 -12.34
C PHE A 160 13.51 -12.92 -11.85
N ILE A 161 12.62 -12.34 -12.66
CA ILE A 161 11.18 -12.25 -12.37
C ILE A 161 10.42 -13.11 -13.39
N HIS A 162 10.24 -14.39 -13.05
CA HIS A 162 9.65 -15.40 -13.95
C HIS A 162 8.14 -15.22 -14.21
N THR A 163 7.41 -14.52 -13.32
CA THR A 163 5.96 -14.29 -13.44
C THR A 163 5.62 -12.80 -13.54
N ALA A 164 6.41 -12.05 -14.30
CA ALA A 164 6.30 -10.59 -14.50
C ALA A 164 4.84 -10.08 -14.67
N GLN A 165 4.03 -10.79 -15.46
CA GLN A 165 2.61 -10.43 -15.68
C GLN A 165 1.73 -10.46 -14.41
N ARG A 166 2.11 -11.23 -13.38
CA ARG A 166 1.36 -11.33 -12.11
C ARG A 166 1.76 -10.26 -11.10
N VAL A 167 2.93 -9.64 -11.27
CA VAL A 167 3.53 -8.72 -10.29
C VAL A 167 3.83 -7.35 -10.87
N ARG A 168 3.47 -7.09 -12.13
CA ARG A 168 3.64 -5.75 -12.73
C ARG A 168 2.69 -4.79 -12.01
N PRO A 169 3.22 -3.82 -11.24
CA PRO A 169 2.37 -2.89 -10.54
C PRO A 169 1.75 -1.89 -11.51
N LEU A 170 0.61 -1.32 -11.11
CA LEU A 170 0.10 -0.11 -11.75
C LEU A 170 1.01 1.06 -11.36
N VAL A 171 1.30 1.94 -12.32
CA VAL A 171 2.05 3.17 -12.08
C VAL A 171 1.10 4.33 -12.36
N VAL A 172 0.89 5.18 -11.35
CA VAL A 172 -0.05 6.29 -11.43
C VAL A 172 0.61 7.55 -10.89
N ASP A 173 0.77 8.55 -11.74
CA ASP A 173 1.47 9.78 -11.40
C ASP A 173 0.60 10.75 -10.58
N ASP A 174 -0.69 10.82 -10.89
CA ASP A 174 -1.67 11.65 -10.19
C ASP A 174 -2.27 10.92 -8.97
N PRO A 175 -2.03 11.40 -7.74
CA PRO A 175 -2.58 10.81 -6.53
C PRO A 175 -4.11 10.68 -6.51
N GLU A 176 -4.84 11.57 -7.18
CA GLU A 176 -6.31 11.51 -7.22
C GLU A 176 -6.83 10.39 -8.14
N ALA A 177 -6.03 9.98 -9.13
CA ALA A 177 -6.38 8.91 -10.07
C ALA A 177 -6.12 7.49 -9.50
N ILE A 178 -5.35 7.37 -8.41
CA ILE A 178 -4.93 6.08 -7.82
C ILE A 178 -6.14 5.21 -7.47
N VAL A 179 -7.14 5.77 -6.78
CA VAL A 179 -8.30 4.98 -6.33
C VAL A 179 -9.11 4.48 -7.52
N ALA A 180 -9.32 5.31 -8.54
CA ALA A 180 -10.00 4.91 -9.77
C ALA A 180 -9.25 3.77 -10.48
N ALA A 181 -7.92 3.85 -10.57
CA ALA A 181 -7.10 2.80 -11.16
C ALA A 181 -7.23 1.45 -10.41
N ILE A 182 -7.25 1.49 -9.07
CA ILE A 182 -7.47 0.30 -8.23
C ILE A 182 -8.84 -0.33 -8.50
N MET A 183 -9.90 0.47 -8.60
CA MET A 183 -11.25 -0.04 -8.83
C MET A 183 -11.41 -0.71 -10.20
N VAL A 184 -10.77 -0.14 -11.23
CA VAL A 184 -10.73 -0.74 -12.58
C VAL A 184 -9.99 -2.08 -12.54
N ALA A 185 -8.80 -2.12 -11.92
CA ALA A 185 -8.01 -3.34 -11.82
C ALA A 185 -8.71 -4.44 -11.01
N GLY A 186 -9.32 -4.09 -9.87
CA GLY A 186 -10.05 -5.04 -9.04
C GLY A 186 -11.23 -5.71 -9.75
N SER A 187 -11.86 -5.01 -10.69
CA SER A 187 -12.98 -5.54 -11.50
C SER A 187 -12.55 -6.55 -12.57
N SER A 188 -11.26 -6.60 -12.92
CA SER A 188 -10.70 -7.44 -13.99
C SER A 188 -10.21 -8.82 -13.52
N VAL A 189 -10.13 -9.06 -12.20
CA VAL A 189 -9.53 -10.28 -11.60
C VAL A 189 -10.49 -11.48 -11.59
N ASP A 190 -11.74 -11.31 -12.05
CA ASP A 190 -12.85 -12.29 -11.92
C ASP A 190 -12.89 -13.43 -12.96
N ALA A 191 -11.80 -13.75 -13.66
CA ALA A 191 -11.74 -14.95 -14.51
C ALA A 191 -11.51 -16.24 -13.68
N PRO A 192 -12.27 -17.34 -13.90
CA PRO A 192 -12.20 -18.55 -13.08
C PRO A 192 -10.80 -19.20 -13.09
N THR A 193 -10.31 -19.58 -11.91
CA THR A 193 -9.05 -20.29 -11.71
C THR A 193 -9.22 -21.81 -11.83
N GLU A 194 -8.88 -22.38 -12.97
CA GLU A 194 -8.23 -23.70 -13.01
C GLU A 194 -6.73 -23.48 -12.84
N GLY A 195 -6.09 -24.12 -11.86
CA GLY A 195 -4.62 -24.17 -11.79
C GLY A 195 -3.93 -23.71 -10.50
N VAL A 196 -4.60 -23.76 -9.34
CA VAL A 196 -3.91 -23.56 -8.04
C VAL A 196 -3.23 -24.86 -7.56
N GLN A 197 -3.74 -26.04 -7.93
CA GLN A 197 -3.20 -27.30 -7.43
C GLN A 197 -1.84 -27.68 -8.05
N SER A 198 -1.64 -27.42 -9.34
CA SER A 198 -0.45 -27.90 -10.09
C SER A 198 0.86 -27.20 -9.73
N VAL A 199 0.81 -26.07 -9.01
CA VAL A 199 2.00 -25.34 -8.54
C VAL A 199 2.43 -25.81 -7.16
N ILE A 200 1.47 -26.18 -6.30
CA ILE A 200 1.75 -26.72 -4.96
C ILE A 200 2.36 -28.11 -5.07
N ASP A 201 1.92 -28.92 -6.03
CA ASP A 201 2.42 -30.30 -6.20
C ASP A 201 3.84 -30.38 -6.83
N LYS A 202 4.49 -29.24 -7.11
CA LYS A 202 5.82 -29.18 -7.76
C LYS A 202 6.90 -28.49 -6.91
N LEU A 203 6.62 -28.18 -5.65
CA LEU A 203 7.60 -27.81 -4.62
C LEU A 203 7.84 -29.00 -3.70
#